data_AF-A0A1M5UJR0-F1
#
_entry.id   AF-A0A1M5UJR0-F1
#
_cell.length_a   1.000
_cell.length_b   1.000
_cell.length_c   1.000
_cell.angle_alpha   90.00
_cell.angle_beta   90.00
_cell.angle_gamma   90.00
#
_symmetry.space_group_name_H-M   'P 1'
#
loop_
_entity.id
_entity.type
_entity.pdbx_description
1 polymer ?
#
loop_
_entity_poly.entity_id
_entity_poly.type
_entity_poly.pdbx_seq_one_letter_code
_entity_poly.pdbx_strand_id
1 'polypeptide(L)'
;MNHFPSHGPATLKAALLNGRLTVEELVDRYKIRNAGVRLLLVAYLTRRKTELDYSTLDNLSRHLASNFWATIEQLAPSQPDLRIDGELYQRWRGRVGVRVDGKGRRDCDPILRAVRAFYADLQAWAAAEPQQWAIWVAPCPVSDAEVRGYGIRKRRVKERMDDRTRQRQPLLNTLVEHLENRYGHLRDLLAQAANTAGAQTVTLEGHTYQRLWSRVDERRVRLGGLANVRVLDLESGKYINVTHAEDAAFWKWAIVEVLRHSGVRIEEALELTHLSIRQYQRPNGEVIALLVVAPSKSDRERVIPMSAELFAVIAAIVRSHTTGGQTIPLLPRYDPKERQSSAPMPFLFQRKIGTKHEVMSDSIVVNMLKRHCAELAEHHPGFLATSFTPHDFRRLLATELVNSGLPIHIGAALLGHLIFKQLVVTSPFSMRTSSGTTRDSSTGAARPGQPTSTGRSPNPNGSASRSTSTSAKLSWEDAPAPTQHLASMSTPA
;
A
#
# COMPACT_ATOMS: atom_id res chain seq x y z
N MET A 1 35.88 -25.99 6.05
CA MET A 1 34.77 -25.00 6.00
C MET A 1 33.49 -25.72 6.40
N ASN A 2 33.04 -25.62 7.65
CA ASN A 2 31.72 -26.07 8.12
C ASN A 2 31.47 -25.52 9.54
N HIS A 3 31.17 -24.22 9.66
CA HIS A 3 31.00 -23.55 10.97
C HIS A 3 29.58 -23.02 11.23
N PHE A 4 28.56 -23.58 10.57
CA PHE A 4 27.17 -23.29 10.95
C PHE A 4 26.40 -24.59 11.20
N PRO A 5 25.57 -24.66 12.26
CA PRO A 5 24.65 -25.77 12.45
C PRO A 5 23.79 -25.94 11.19
N SER A 6 23.48 -27.18 10.80
CA SER A 6 22.62 -27.51 9.64
C SER A 6 21.21 -26.90 9.71
N HIS A 7 20.82 -26.38 10.88
CA HIS A 7 19.53 -25.75 11.15
C HIS A 7 19.65 -24.25 11.49
N GLY A 8 20.82 -23.63 11.29
CA GLY A 8 21.03 -22.20 11.50
C GLY A 8 20.56 -21.36 10.29
N PRO A 9 20.04 -20.14 10.52
CA PRO A 9 19.68 -19.24 9.42
C PRO A 9 20.91 -18.99 8.53
N ALA A 10 20.78 -19.23 7.23
CA ALA A 10 21.89 -19.14 6.26
C ALA A 10 22.53 -17.73 6.16
N THR A 11 21.93 -16.71 6.77
CA THR A 11 22.45 -15.34 6.79
C THR A 11 22.11 -14.62 8.10
N LEU A 12 22.93 -13.64 8.51
CA LEU A 12 22.63 -12.75 9.63
C LEU A 12 21.28 -12.04 9.47
N LYS A 13 20.92 -11.64 8.24
CA LYS A 13 19.61 -11.05 7.94
C LYS A 13 18.50 -12.05 8.28
N ALA A 14 18.61 -13.31 7.84
CA ALA A 14 17.65 -14.36 8.19
C ALA A 14 17.61 -14.66 9.70
N ALA A 15 18.73 -14.53 10.41
CA ALA A 15 18.78 -14.66 11.87
C ALA A 15 18.06 -13.52 12.60
N LEU A 16 18.02 -12.33 12.00
CA LEU A 16 17.33 -11.14 12.53
C LEU A 16 15.83 -11.09 12.16
N LEU A 17 15.38 -11.91 11.19
CA LEU A 17 13.98 -12.01 10.82
C LEU A 17 13.24 -12.87 11.87
N ASN A 18 12.68 -12.21 12.88
CA ASN A 18 11.81 -12.88 13.85
C ASN A 18 10.58 -13.45 13.13
N GLY A 19 10.28 -14.72 13.38
CA GLY A 19 9.04 -15.36 12.90
C GLY A 19 7.78 -14.78 13.54
N ARG A 20 6.64 -15.42 13.22
CA ARG A 20 5.39 -15.17 13.94
C ARG A 20 5.52 -15.66 15.38
N LEU A 21 5.07 -14.83 16.31
CA LEU A 21 4.87 -15.21 17.70
C LEU A 21 3.50 -15.88 17.87
N THR A 22 3.40 -16.82 18.80
CA THR A 22 2.09 -17.32 19.23
C THR A 22 1.31 -16.22 19.98
N VAL A 23 0.03 -16.46 20.24
CA VAL A 23 -0.79 -15.48 20.97
C VAL A 23 -0.26 -15.29 22.40
N GLU A 24 0.17 -16.38 23.03
CA GLU A 24 0.80 -16.41 24.34
C GLU A 24 2.06 -15.54 24.34
N GLU A 25 2.98 -15.78 23.39
CA GLU A 25 4.21 -15.00 23.25
C GLU A 25 3.94 -13.50 22.96
N LEU A 26 2.90 -13.19 22.18
CA LEU A 26 2.46 -11.82 21.91
C LEU A 26 2.01 -11.09 23.20
N VAL A 27 1.44 -11.80 24.16
CA VAL A 27 1.05 -11.24 25.46
C VAL A 27 2.24 -11.23 26.43
N ASP A 28 3.02 -12.31 26.46
CA ASP A 28 4.11 -12.54 27.42
C ASP A 28 5.27 -11.57 27.30
N ARG A 29 5.53 -11.06 26.10
CA ARG A 29 6.53 -10.00 25.88
C ARG A 29 6.30 -8.75 26.74
N TYR A 30 5.09 -8.56 27.28
CA TYR A 30 4.73 -7.42 28.13
C TYR A 30 4.72 -7.71 29.62
N LYS A 31 5.04 -8.95 30.04
CA LYS A 31 5.26 -9.34 31.45
C LYS A 31 4.10 -8.95 32.38
N ILE A 32 2.86 -9.26 31.97
CA ILE A 32 1.64 -9.04 32.75
C ILE A 32 1.72 -9.87 34.05
N ARG A 33 1.55 -9.23 35.21
CA ARG A 33 1.66 -9.88 36.52
C ARG A 33 0.37 -10.56 36.95
N ASN A 34 -0.78 -9.97 36.64
CA ASN A 34 -2.08 -10.55 36.93
C ASN A 34 -2.33 -11.75 36.02
N ALA A 35 -2.20 -12.96 36.57
CA ALA A 35 -2.32 -14.21 35.83
C ALA A 35 -3.72 -14.38 35.18
N GLY A 36 -4.78 -13.95 35.88
CA GLY A 36 -6.15 -14.03 35.35
C GLY A 36 -6.34 -13.14 34.12
N VAL A 37 -5.90 -11.88 34.19
CA VAL A 37 -6.03 -10.96 33.04
C VAL A 37 -5.09 -11.34 31.90
N ARG A 38 -3.91 -11.89 32.20
CA ARG A 38 -3.04 -12.49 31.17
C ARG A 38 -3.79 -13.58 30.40
N LEU A 39 -4.41 -14.54 31.10
CA LEU A 39 -5.16 -15.64 30.48
C LEU A 39 -6.36 -15.11 29.68
N LEU A 40 -7.07 -14.11 30.21
CA LEU A 40 -8.15 -13.44 29.48
C LEU A 40 -7.66 -12.85 28.15
N LEU A 41 -6.56 -12.10 28.15
CA LEU A 41 -6.04 -11.46 26.94
C LEU A 41 -5.58 -12.49 25.92
N VAL A 42 -4.97 -13.59 26.35
CA VAL A 42 -4.64 -14.72 25.46
C VAL A 42 -5.91 -15.30 24.86
N ALA A 43 -6.92 -15.64 25.67
CA ALA A 43 -8.18 -16.20 25.19
C ALA A 43 -8.90 -15.26 24.20
N TYR A 44 -8.97 -13.97 24.52
CA TYR A 44 -9.55 -12.94 23.66
C TYR A 44 -8.83 -12.86 22.31
N LEU A 45 -7.49 -12.73 22.32
CA LEU A 45 -6.70 -12.63 21.10
C LEU A 45 -6.73 -13.92 20.27
N THR A 46 -6.79 -15.09 20.91
CA THR A 46 -6.95 -16.39 20.23
C THR A 46 -8.28 -16.46 19.49
N ARG A 47 -9.37 -15.96 20.08
CA ARG A 47 -10.66 -15.86 19.38
C ARG A 47 -10.60 -14.87 18.22
N ARG A 48 -9.98 -13.70 18.41
CA ARG A 48 -9.84 -12.68 17.35
C ARG A 48 -8.89 -13.08 16.22
N LYS A 49 -7.93 -13.97 16.47
CA LYS A 49 -6.92 -14.43 15.48
C LYS A 49 -7.54 -15.01 14.22
N THR A 50 -8.71 -15.64 14.29
CA THR A 50 -9.38 -16.25 13.13
C THR A 50 -9.87 -15.23 12.11
N GLU A 51 -10.09 -13.98 12.54
CA GLU A 51 -10.63 -12.89 11.72
C GLU A 51 -9.57 -11.86 11.32
N LEU A 52 -8.35 -11.97 11.85
CA LEU A 52 -7.33 -10.92 11.76
C LEU A 52 -6.05 -11.42 11.10
N ASP A 53 -5.49 -10.60 10.22
CA ASP A 53 -4.12 -10.77 9.75
C ASP A 53 -3.11 -10.62 10.92
N TYR A 54 -1.91 -11.19 10.76
CA TYR A 54 -0.94 -11.27 11.86
C TYR A 54 -0.51 -9.87 12.34
N SER A 55 -0.32 -8.91 11.43
CA SER A 55 0.05 -7.54 11.79
C SER A 55 -1.03 -6.83 12.61
N THR A 56 -2.30 -7.10 12.31
CA THR A 56 -3.45 -6.54 13.01
C THR A 56 -3.61 -7.18 14.38
N LEU A 57 -3.40 -8.51 14.48
CA LEU A 57 -3.36 -9.23 15.75
C LEU A 57 -2.21 -8.74 16.66
N ASP A 58 -1.00 -8.57 16.13
CA ASP A 58 0.16 -8.05 16.86
C ASP A 58 -0.10 -6.62 17.39
N ASN A 59 -0.73 -5.77 16.57
CA ASN A 59 -1.13 -4.42 16.98
C ASN A 59 -2.22 -4.44 18.05
N LEU A 60 -3.23 -5.31 17.92
CA LEU A 60 -4.29 -5.47 18.93
C LEU A 60 -3.70 -5.95 20.26
N SER A 61 -2.81 -6.94 20.23
CA SER A 61 -2.01 -7.37 21.39
C SER A 61 -1.26 -6.19 22.02
N ARG A 62 -0.55 -5.37 21.22
CA ARG A 62 0.15 -4.18 21.73
C ARG A 62 -0.80 -3.18 22.39
N HIS A 63 -1.98 -2.95 21.81
CA HIS A 63 -2.95 -2.03 22.40
C HIS A 63 -3.50 -2.54 23.73
N LEU A 64 -3.84 -3.82 23.83
CA LEU A 64 -4.50 -4.39 25.02
C LEU A 64 -3.50 -4.80 26.10
N ALA A 65 -2.48 -5.57 25.76
CA ALA A 65 -1.53 -6.11 26.75
C ALA A 65 -0.53 -5.04 27.23
N SER A 66 -0.02 -4.19 26.32
CA SER A 66 0.99 -3.18 26.68
C SER A 66 0.38 -1.83 27.05
N ASN A 67 -0.27 -1.16 26.08
CA ASN A 67 -0.73 0.21 26.29
C ASN A 67 -1.88 0.29 27.31
N PHE A 68 -2.74 -0.73 27.35
CA PHE A 68 -3.82 -0.81 28.34
C PHE A 68 -3.35 -1.48 29.63
N TRP A 69 -3.30 -2.81 29.67
CA TRP A 69 -3.21 -3.53 30.94
C TRP A 69 -1.87 -3.39 31.66
N ALA A 70 -0.72 -3.58 30.99
CA ALA A 70 0.57 -3.40 31.64
C ALA A 70 0.77 -1.97 32.18
N THR A 71 0.17 -0.98 31.53
CA THR A 71 0.18 0.41 32.02
C THR A 71 -0.72 0.58 33.25
N ILE A 72 -1.89 -0.05 33.28
CA ILE A 72 -2.76 -0.09 34.48
C ILE A 72 -2.03 -0.71 35.66
N GLU A 73 -1.40 -1.88 35.45
CA GLU A 73 -0.63 -2.55 36.51
C GLU A 73 0.53 -1.68 37.03
N GLN A 74 1.21 -0.92 36.17
CA GLN A 74 2.26 0.01 36.60
C GLN A 74 1.72 1.14 37.48
N LEU A 75 0.50 1.60 37.22
CA LEU A 75 -0.14 2.70 37.96
C LEU A 75 -0.83 2.24 39.25
N ALA A 76 -1.38 1.02 39.24
CA ALA A 76 -2.08 0.37 40.35
C ALA A 76 -1.75 -1.14 40.36
N PRO A 77 -0.63 -1.56 41.00
CA PRO A 77 -0.19 -2.95 41.02
C PRO A 77 -1.20 -3.94 41.65
N SER A 78 -2.07 -3.45 42.52
CA SER A 78 -3.11 -4.23 43.20
C SER A 78 -4.43 -4.31 42.42
N GLN A 79 -4.52 -3.74 41.21
CA GLN A 79 -5.75 -3.79 40.42
C GLN A 79 -6.13 -5.25 40.09
N PRO A 80 -7.25 -5.77 40.61
CA PRO A 80 -7.54 -7.20 40.53
C PRO A 80 -8.18 -7.60 39.20
N ASP A 81 -8.94 -6.69 38.57
CA ASP A 81 -9.82 -6.99 37.44
C ASP A 81 -9.97 -5.79 36.47
N LEU A 82 -10.90 -5.93 35.53
CA LEU A 82 -11.23 -4.92 34.52
C LEU A 82 -12.12 -3.76 35.03
N ARG A 83 -12.49 -3.71 36.32
CA ARG A 83 -13.28 -2.59 36.86
C ARG A 83 -12.33 -1.45 37.22
N ILE A 84 -12.08 -0.60 36.24
CA ILE A 84 -11.18 0.56 36.38
C ILE A 84 -11.98 1.77 36.88
N ASP A 85 -11.59 2.32 38.03
CA ASP A 85 -12.19 3.55 38.55
C ASP A 85 -11.81 4.79 37.74
N GLY A 86 -12.52 5.90 37.99
CA GLY A 86 -12.32 7.15 37.25
C GLY A 86 -10.94 7.76 37.43
N GLU A 87 -10.34 7.68 38.62
CA GLU A 87 -9.04 8.29 38.92
C GLU A 87 -7.92 7.52 38.22
N LEU A 88 -7.92 6.19 38.34
CA LEU A 88 -7.00 5.29 37.67
C LEU A 88 -7.11 5.43 36.16
N TYR A 89 -8.33 5.57 35.63
CA TYR A 89 -8.54 5.84 34.21
C TYR A 89 -7.90 7.15 33.76
N GLN A 90 -8.07 8.26 34.50
CA GLN A 90 -7.46 9.55 34.13
C GLN A 90 -5.92 9.47 34.16
N ARG A 91 -5.35 8.82 35.18
CA ARG A 91 -3.89 8.59 35.26
C ARG A 91 -3.39 7.75 34.08
N TRP A 92 -4.10 6.67 33.75
CA TRP A 92 -3.80 5.84 32.58
C TRP A 92 -3.88 6.63 31.28
N ARG A 93 -4.93 7.44 31.13
CA ARG A 93 -5.18 8.26 29.94
C ARG A 93 -4.07 9.28 29.70
N GLY A 94 -3.58 9.90 30.77
CA GLY A 94 -2.41 10.78 30.75
C GLY A 94 -1.15 10.03 30.30
N ARG A 95 -0.89 8.86 30.87
CA ARG A 95 0.31 8.05 30.55
C ARG A 95 0.33 7.56 29.11
N VAL A 96 -0.79 7.04 28.60
CA VAL A 96 -0.91 6.55 27.21
C VAL A 96 -0.80 7.70 26.20
N GLY A 97 -1.16 8.92 26.61
CA GLY A 97 -0.97 10.15 25.87
C GLY A 97 0.50 10.49 25.58
N VAL A 98 1.45 9.86 26.24
CA VAL A 98 2.88 10.14 26.12
C VAL A 98 3.63 8.89 25.67
N ARG A 99 4.49 9.05 24.66
CA ARG A 99 5.37 7.98 24.17
C ARG A 99 6.56 7.79 25.13
N VAL A 100 7.34 6.73 24.92
CA VAL A 100 8.57 6.49 25.71
C VAL A 100 9.59 7.61 25.51
N ASP A 101 9.58 8.26 24.35
CA ASP A 101 10.45 9.40 23.99
C ASP A 101 9.99 10.76 24.60
N GLY A 102 8.98 10.75 25.49
CA GLY A 102 8.43 11.94 26.13
C GLY A 102 7.52 12.79 25.23
N LYS A 103 7.38 12.45 23.95
CA LYS A 103 6.53 13.22 23.02
C LYS A 103 5.07 12.79 23.12
N GLY A 104 4.16 13.74 22.87
CA GLY A 104 2.73 13.46 22.76
C GLY A 104 2.44 12.40 21.69
N ARG A 105 1.67 11.38 22.05
CA ARG A 105 1.23 10.31 21.16
C ARG A 105 0.12 10.85 20.24
N ARG A 106 0.39 10.88 18.94
CA ARG A 106 -0.59 11.32 17.93
C ARG A 106 -1.73 10.32 17.71
N ASP A 107 -1.47 9.04 17.98
CA ASP A 107 -2.40 7.92 17.71
C ASP A 107 -2.92 7.28 19.01
N CYS A 108 -3.52 8.08 19.92
CA CYS A 108 -4.21 7.51 21.08
C CYS A 108 -5.55 6.85 20.71
N ASP A 109 -6.22 7.34 19.67
CA ASP A 109 -7.54 6.87 19.27
C ASP A 109 -7.63 5.36 18.99
N PRO A 110 -6.67 4.72 18.27
CA PRO A 110 -6.71 3.29 18.04
C PRO A 110 -6.62 2.47 19.34
N ILE A 111 -5.92 2.98 20.36
CA ILE A 111 -5.80 2.33 21.67
C ILE A 111 -7.15 2.41 22.39
N LEU A 112 -7.75 3.61 22.47
CA LEU A 112 -9.06 3.80 23.10
C LEU A 112 -10.15 2.94 22.44
N ARG A 113 -10.13 2.85 21.11
CA ARG A 113 -11.06 1.97 20.37
C ARG A 113 -10.81 0.50 20.63
N ALA A 114 -9.56 0.06 20.67
CA ALA A 114 -9.24 -1.33 20.97
C ALA A 114 -9.74 -1.70 22.37
N VAL A 115 -9.53 -0.84 23.37
CA VAL A 115 -10.04 -1.05 24.74
C VAL A 115 -11.57 -1.07 24.75
N ARG A 116 -12.23 -0.11 24.10
CA ARG A 116 -13.69 -0.07 24.07
C ARG A 116 -14.30 -1.29 23.36
N ALA A 117 -13.73 -1.70 22.22
CA ALA A 117 -14.13 -2.90 21.51
C ALA A 117 -13.93 -4.15 22.37
N PHE A 118 -12.80 -4.27 23.06
CA PHE A 118 -12.53 -5.37 23.98
C PHE A 118 -13.61 -5.50 25.07
N TYR A 119 -13.99 -4.41 25.74
CA TYR A 119 -15.06 -4.46 26.76
C TYR A 119 -16.44 -4.80 26.16
N ALA A 120 -16.75 -4.26 24.98
CA ALA A 120 -18.00 -4.54 24.28
C ALA A 120 -18.08 -6.01 23.81
N ASP A 121 -16.98 -6.55 23.29
CA ASP A 121 -16.87 -7.95 22.90
C ASP A 121 -17.09 -8.88 24.10
N LEU A 122 -16.47 -8.58 25.26
CA LEU A 122 -16.68 -9.36 26.49
C LEU A 122 -18.16 -9.34 26.94
N GLN A 123 -18.81 -8.18 26.88
CA GLN A 123 -20.25 -8.06 27.20
C GLN A 123 -21.12 -8.87 26.23
N ALA A 124 -20.82 -8.82 24.94
CA ALA A 124 -21.56 -9.54 23.92
C ALA A 124 -21.36 -11.07 24.02
N TRP A 125 -20.12 -11.52 24.20
CA TRP A 125 -19.80 -12.95 24.26
C TRP A 125 -20.22 -13.61 25.57
N ALA A 126 -20.31 -12.87 26.67
CA ALA A 126 -20.80 -13.40 27.95
C ALA A 126 -22.24 -13.93 27.88
N ALA A 127 -23.08 -13.44 26.96
CA ALA A 127 -24.43 -13.95 26.78
C ALA A 127 -24.44 -15.37 26.18
N ALA A 128 -23.50 -15.68 25.28
CA ALA A 128 -23.42 -16.98 24.61
C ALA A 128 -22.56 -17.99 25.38
N GLU A 129 -21.49 -17.54 26.04
CA GLU A 129 -20.48 -18.37 26.70
C GLU A 129 -20.16 -17.82 28.11
N PRO A 130 -21.13 -17.84 29.05
CA PRO A 130 -21.00 -17.17 30.34
C PRO A 130 -19.88 -17.75 31.21
N GLN A 131 -19.60 -19.05 31.12
CA GLN A 131 -18.55 -19.70 31.91
C GLN A 131 -17.16 -19.14 31.61
N GLN A 132 -16.96 -18.62 30.40
CA GLN A 132 -15.66 -18.09 29.96
C GLN A 132 -15.57 -16.57 30.12
N TRP A 133 -16.63 -15.82 29.78
CA TRP A 133 -16.54 -14.36 29.67
C TRP A 133 -17.26 -13.59 30.78
N ALA A 134 -18.25 -14.16 31.46
CA ALA A 134 -19.09 -13.41 32.40
C ALA A 134 -18.30 -12.83 33.59
N ILE A 135 -17.31 -13.58 34.09
CA ILE A 135 -16.43 -13.12 35.19
C ILE A 135 -15.61 -11.87 34.83
N TRP A 136 -15.40 -11.62 33.54
CA TRP A 136 -14.60 -10.50 33.04
C TRP A 136 -15.44 -9.29 32.61
N VAL A 137 -16.77 -9.39 32.67
CA VAL A 137 -17.64 -8.27 32.29
C VAL A 137 -17.52 -7.13 33.29
N ALA A 138 -17.10 -5.97 32.80
CA ALA A 138 -16.95 -4.75 33.57
C ALA A 138 -17.50 -3.52 32.81
N PRO A 139 -17.83 -2.43 33.51
CA PRO A 139 -18.10 -1.14 32.88
C PRO A 139 -16.88 -0.65 32.09
N CYS A 140 -17.07 -0.23 30.84
CA CYS A 140 -15.97 0.29 30.04
C CYS A 140 -15.55 1.68 30.57
N PRO A 141 -14.26 1.88 30.93
CA PRO A 141 -13.80 3.17 31.46
C PRO A 141 -13.67 4.24 30.37
N VAL A 142 -13.64 3.85 29.09
CA VAL A 142 -13.60 4.77 27.95
C VAL A 142 -15.02 5.21 27.59
N SER A 143 -15.32 6.48 27.81
CA SER A 143 -16.65 7.05 27.55
C SER A 143 -16.92 7.25 26.05
N ASP A 144 -18.20 7.31 25.67
CA ASP A 144 -18.57 7.66 24.29
C ASP A 144 -18.07 9.05 23.88
N ALA A 145 -18.01 10.00 24.83
CA ALA A 145 -17.54 11.36 24.58
C ALA A 145 -16.13 11.40 23.97
N GLU A 146 -15.25 10.52 24.45
CA GLU A 146 -13.86 10.48 24.03
C GLU A 146 -13.68 9.91 22.61
N VAL A 147 -14.62 9.08 22.17
CA VAL A 147 -14.59 8.46 20.83
C VAL A 147 -15.41 9.26 19.81
N ARG A 148 -16.41 10.04 20.24
CA ARG A 148 -17.31 10.84 19.38
C ARG A 148 -16.56 11.80 18.42
N GLY A 149 -15.40 12.33 18.82
CA GLY A 149 -14.60 13.23 17.97
C GLY A 149 -13.80 12.56 16.85
N TYR A 150 -13.81 11.23 16.76
CA TYR A 150 -13.02 10.50 15.77
C TYR A 150 -13.43 10.78 14.33
N GLY A 151 -14.74 10.88 14.04
CA GLY A 151 -15.21 11.15 12.68
C GLY A 151 -14.62 12.45 12.13
N ILE A 152 -14.57 13.49 12.98
CA ILE A 152 -13.96 14.79 12.66
C ILE A 152 -12.45 14.63 12.45
N ARG A 153 -11.74 13.92 13.34
CA ARG A 153 -10.29 13.68 13.19
C ARG A 153 -9.96 12.89 11.92
N LYS A 154 -10.74 11.86 11.61
CA LYS A 154 -10.64 11.06 10.38
C LYS A 154 -10.88 11.92 9.14
N ARG A 155 -11.87 12.80 9.17
CA ARG A 155 -12.12 13.78 8.10
C ARG A 155 -10.94 14.73 7.92
N ARG A 156 -10.40 15.30 9.00
CA ARG A 156 -9.20 16.16 8.94
C ARG A 156 -7.96 15.42 8.42
N VAL A 157 -7.81 14.14 8.74
CA VAL A 157 -6.75 13.29 8.15
C VAL A 157 -6.96 13.18 6.64
N LYS A 158 -8.19 12.90 6.19
CA LYS A 158 -8.53 12.85 4.76
C LYS A 158 -8.26 14.19 4.07
N GLU A 159 -8.68 15.30 4.65
CA GLU A 159 -8.43 16.65 4.10
C GLU A 159 -6.92 16.91 3.94
N ARG A 160 -6.11 16.67 4.98
CA ARG A 160 -4.65 16.78 4.87
C ARG A 160 -4.06 15.84 3.83
N MET A 161 -4.61 14.64 3.71
CA MET A 161 -4.20 13.71 2.66
C MET A 161 -4.52 14.30 1.29
N ASP A 162 -5.74 14.78 1.05
CA ASP A 162 -6.19 15.33 -0.23
C ASP A 162 -5.37 16.56 -0.62
N ASP A 163 -5.09 17.46 0.32
CA ASP A 163 -4.21 18.62 0.12
C ASP A 163 -2.79 18.21 -0.28
N ARG A 164 -2.21 17.19 0.37
CA ARG A 164 -0.90 16.67 -0.02
C ARG A 164 -0.88 16.05 -1.41
N THR A 165 -1.98 15.47 -1.88
CA THR A 165 -2.06 14.97 -3.27
C THR A 165 -2.08 16.13 -4.25
N ARG A 166 -2.85 17.19 -3.98
CA ARG A 166 -2.88 18.40 -4.79
C ARG A 166 -1.51 19.06 -4.90
N GLN A 167 -0.77 19.14 -3.78
CA GLN A 167 0.59 19.69 -3.75
C GLN A 167 1.61 18.86 -4.55
N ARG A 168 1.42 17.53 -4.62
CA ARG A 168 2.34 16.61 -5.32
C ARG A 168 2.05 16.48 -6.81
N GLN A 169 0.80 16.69 -7.25
CA GLN A 169 0.41 16.56 -8.65
C GLN A 169 1.33 17.33 -9.62
N PRO A 170 1.65 18.63 -9.42
CA PRO A 170 2.53 19.36 -10.33
C PRO A 170 4.00 18.91 -10.25
N LEU A 171 4.41 18.22 -9.18
CA LEU A 171 5.79 17.78 -8.96
C LEU A 171 6.07 16.37 -9.51
N LEU A 172 5.03 15.64 -9.94
CA LEU A 172 5.17 14.26 -10.38
C LEU A 172 6.09 14.14 -11.61
N ASN A 173 5.89 14.99 -12.61
CA ASN A 173 6.67 14.94 -13.84
C ASN A 173 8.15 15.22 -13.57
N THR A 174 8.47 16.20 -12.72
CA THR A 174 9.85 16.49 -12.31
C THR A 174 10.53 15.30 -11.64
N LEU A 175 9.81 14.55 -10.78
CA LEU A 175 10.37 13.34 -10.15
C LEU A 175 10.63 12.24 -11.19
N VAL A 176 9.69 12.02 -12.11
CA VAL A 176 9.77 10.99 -13.15
C VAL A 176 10.92 11.30 -14.11
N GLU A 177 10.96 12.51 -14.66
CA GLU A 177 12.02 12.97 -15.56
C GLU A 177 13.40 12.86 -14.90
N HIS A 178 13.52 13.21 -13.62
CA HIS A 178 14.79 13.07 -12.90
C HIS A 178 15.27 11.61 -12.84
N LEU A 179 14.37 10.66 -12.55
CA LEU A 179 14.72 9.25 -12.49
C LEU A 179 15.01 8.66 -13.87
N GLU A 180 14.22 9.04 -14.88
CA GLU A 180 14.39 8.62 -16.26
C GLU A 180 15.71 9.14 -16.85
N ASN A 181 15.99 10.45 -16.75
CA ASN A 181 17.23 11.05 -17.22
C ASN A 181 18.44 10.42 -16.54
N ARG A 182 18.36 10.20 -15.22
CA ARG A 182 19.44 9.55 -14.47
C ARG A 182 19.69 8.12 -14.95
N TYR A 183 18.64 7.34 -15.21
CA TYR A 183 18.75 5.99 -15.73
C TYR A 183 19.31 5.99 -17.16
N GLY A 184 18.76 6.83 -18.05
CA GLY A 184 19.22 6.99 -19.43
C GLY A 184 20.70 7.35 -19.50
N HIS A 185 21.12 8.39 -18.78
CA HIS A 185 22.52 8.81 -18.71
C HIS A 185 23.45 7.67 -18.26
N LEU A 186 23.10 6.94 -17.18
CA LEU A 186 23.95 5.86 -16.67
C LEU A 186 23.98 4.63 -17.58
N ARG A 187 22.86 4.33 -18.26
CA ARG A 187 22.77 3.26 -19.26
C ARG A 187 23.66 3.56 -20.46
N ASP A 188 23.60 4.79 -20.97
CA ASP A 188 24.35 5.20 -22.15
C ASP A 188 25.85 5.31 -21.81
N LEU A 189 26.19 5.81 -20.61
CA LEU A 189 27.55 5.79 -20.09
C LEU A 189 28.09 4.37 -19.93
N LEU A 190 27.27 3.44 -19.43
CA LEU A 190 27.66 2.03 -19.29
C LEU A 190 27.97 1.43 -20.66
N ALA A 191 27.12 1.66 -21.66
CA ALA A 191 27.30 1.12 -23.01
C ALA A 191 28.57 1.66 -23.69
N GLN A 192 28.84 2.96 -23.58
CA GLN A 192 30.05 3.56 -24.18
C GLN A 192 31.33 3.16 -23.42
N ALA A 193 31.32 3.24 -22.09
CA ALA A 193 32.48 2.91 -21.27
C ALA A 193 32.81 1.41 -21.25
N ALA A 194 31.83 0.52 -21.50
CA ALA A 194 32.08 -0.92 -21.66
C ALA A 194 32.96 -1.23 -22.89
N ASN A 195 32.83 -0.45 -23.96
CA ASN A 195 33.56 -0.63 -25.23
C ASN A 195 34.87 0.18 -25.29
N THR A 196 35.23 0.88 -24.21
CA THR A 196 36.41 1.75 -24.14
C THR A 196 37.54 1.08 -23.37
N ALA A 197 38.78 1.18 -23.87
CA ALA A 197 39.93 0.59 -23.21
C ALA A 197 40.25 1.31 -21.89
N GLY A 198 41.00 0.65 -20.99
CA GLY A 198 41.45 1.25 -19.75
C GLY A 198 42.26 2.53 -19.99
N ALA A 199 42.08 3.52 -19.11
CA ALA A 199 42.68 4.87 -19.13
C ALA A 199 42.25 5.80 -20.29
N GLN A 200 41.52 5.30 -21.28
CA GLN A 200 40.92 6.14 -22.32
C GLN A 200 39.71 6.92 -21.79
N THR A 201 39.34 7.98 -22.49
CA THR A 201 38.24 8.87 -22.12
C THR A 201 37.00 8.62 -22.98
N VAL A 202 35.84 8.82 -22.38
CA VAL A 202 34.52 8.81 -23.02
C VAL A 202 33.85 10.15 -22.72
N THR A 203 33.24 10.77 -23.73
CA THR A 203 32.46 12.01 -23.54
C THR A 203 30.98 11.69 -23.74
N LEU A 204 30.16 12.03 -22.76
CA LEU A 204 28.70 11.85 -22.80
C LEU A 204 28.04 13.13 -22.27
N GLU A 205 27.12 13.71 -23.06
CA GLU A 205 26.35 14.91 -22.68
C GLU A 205 27.23 16.09 -22.20
N GLY A 206 28.44 16.23 -22.77
CA GLY A 206 29.41 17.27 -22.40
C GLY A 206 30.32 16.90 -21.23
N HIS A 207 30.00 15.84 -20.47
CA HIS A 207 30.85 15.34 -19.39
C HIS A 207 31.92 14.38 -19.91
N THR A 208 33.15 14.55 -19.42
CA THR A 208 34.28 13.66 -19.78
C THR A 208 34.59 12.70 -18.65
N TYR A 209 34.60 11.41 -18.99
CA TYR A 209 34.85 10.30 -18.07
C TYR A 209 36.12 9.57 -18.48
N GLN A 210 37.01 9.27 -17.53
CA GLN A 210 38.15 8.38 -17.78
C GLN A 210 37.79 6.95 -17.38
N ARG A 211 37.95 5.99 -18.29
CA ARG A 211 37.73 4.56 -18.02
C ARG A 211 38.79 4.03 -17.06
N LEU A 212 38.34 3.46 -15.95
CA LEU A 212 39.24 2.90 -14.94
C LEU A 212 39.36 1.39 -15.09
N TRP A 213 40.59 0.89 -15.16
CA TRP A 213 40.87 -0.54 -15.20
C TRP A 213 41.82 -0.90 -14.06
N SER A 214 41.47 -1.91 -13.27
CA SER A 214 42.28 -2.34 -12.13
C SER A 214 42.69 -3.81 -12.23
N ARG A 215 43.75 -4.20 -11.51
CA ARG A 215 44.17 -5.61 -11.39
C ARG A 215 43.06 -6.53 -10.85
N VAL A 216 42.12 -5.98 -10.06
CA VAL A 216 40.95 -6.72 -9.58
C VAL A 216 40.01 -7.07 -10.73
N ASP A 217 39.84 -6.16 -11.68
CA ASP A 217 39.02 -6.37 -12.87
C ASP A 217 39.68 -7.41 -13.80
N GLU A 218 41.00 -7.32 -14.01
CA GLU A 218 41.78 -8.34 -14.73
C GLU A 218 41.64 -9.73 -14.12
N ARG A 219 41.75 -9.82 -12.79
CA ARG A 219 41.59 -11.09 -12.07
C ARG A 219 40.18 -11.65 -12.27
N ARG A 220 39.14 -10.81 -12.22
CA ARG A 220 37.76 -11.25 -12.38
C ARG A 220 37.50 -11.79 -13.80
N VAL A 221 37.99 -11.11 -14.83
CA VAL A 221 37.89 -11.58 -16.23
C VAL A 221 38.63 -12.90 -16.43
N ARG A 222 39.85 -13.02 -15.89
CA ARG A 222 40.65 -14.25 -15.96
C ARG A 222 39.96 -15.46 -15.30
N LEU A 223 39.18 -15.21 -14.26
CA LEU A 223 38.37 -16.23 -13.57
C LEU A 223 37.00 -16.46 -14.24
N GLY A 224 36.78 -15.96 -15.45
CA GLY A 224 35.54 -16.15 -16.22
C GLY A 224 34.37 -15.26 -15.78
N GLY A 225 34.60 -14.25 -14.94
CA GLY A 225 33.58 -13.29 -14.52
C GLY A 225 33.60 -11.99 -15.34
N LEU A 226 32.48 -11.26 -15.35
CA LEU A 226 32.41 -9.95 -15.99
C LEU A 226 33.03 -8.85 -15.10
N ALA A 227 33.97 -8.08 -15.64
CA ALA A 227 34.52 -6.90 -14.97
C ALA A 227 33.44 -5.82 -14.81
N ASN A 228 33.48 -5.10 -13.70
CA ASN A 228 32.63 -3.92 -13.55
C ASN A 228 33.17 -2.79 -14.43
N VAL A 229 32.26 -2.03 -15.03
CA VAL A 229 32.57 -0.79 -15.71
C VAL A 229 32.66 0.32 -14.67
N ARG A 230 33.84 0.92 -14.57
CA ARG A 230 34.18 1.99 -13.64
C ARG A 230 34.77 3.17 -14.40
N VAL A 231 34.40 4.36 -13.99
CA VAL A 231 34.92 5.60 -14.56
C VAL A 231 35.29 6.59 -13.46
N LEU A 232 36.21 7.49 -13.77
CA LEU A 232 36.44 8.73 -13.04
C LEU A 232 35.75 9.84 -13.83
N ASP A 233 34.78 10.51 -13.21
CA ASP A 233 34.26 11.77 -13.73
C ASP A 233 35.34 12.84 -13.56
N LEU A 234 35.84 13.38 -14.68
CA LEU A 234 36.97 14.32 -14.67
C LEU A 234 36.56 15.72 -14.20
N GLU A 235 35.27 16.06 -14.24
CA GLU A 235 34.79 17.36 -13.75
C GLU A 235 34.56 17.34 -12.25
N SER A 236 33.86 16.31 -11.75
CA SER A 236 33.54 16.22 -10.32
C SER A 236 34.62 15.51 -9.50
N GLY A 237 35.59 14.84 -10.15
CA GLY A 237 36.60 14.00 -9.51
C GLY A 237 36.03 12.73 -8.87
N LYS A 238 34.76 12.38 -9.16
CA LYS A 238 34.08 11.25 -8.51
C LYS A 238 34.38 9.93 -9.22
N TYR A 239 34.72 8.93 -8.41
CA TYR A 239 34.81 7.55 -8.86
C TYR A 239 33.41 6.92 -8.93
N ILE A 240 33.03 6.45 -10.11
CA ILE A 240 31.71 5.88 -10.36
C ILE A 240 31.88 4.43 -10.83
N ASN A 241 31.33 3.49 -10.06
CA ASN A 241 31.09 2.14 -10.55
C ASN A 241 29.79 2.13 -11.37
N VAL A 242 29.92 2.40 -12.66
CA VAL A 242 28.80 2.60 -13.59
C VAL A 242 27.91 1.37 -13.63
N THR A 243 28.46 0.16 -13.62
CA THR A 243 27.66 -1.08 -13.58
C THR A 243 26.72 -1.12 -12.38
N HIS A 244 27.19 -0.75 -11.20
CA HIS A 244 26.32 -0.72 -10.01
C HIS A 244 25.40 0.49 -9.99
N ALA A 245 25.85 1.63 -10.49
CA ALA A 245 25.07 2.86 -10.50
C ALA A 245 23.87 2.76 -11.46
N GLU A 246 24.10 2.17 -12.64
CA GLU A 246 23.08 1.90 -13.66
C GLU A 246 22.06 0.87 -13.15
N ASP A 247 22.48 -0.30 -12.65
CA ASP A 247 21.56 -1.29 -12.05
C ASP A 247 20.72 -0.65 -10.94
N ALA A 248 21.36 0.11 -10.06
CA ALA A 248 20.65 0.83 -9.01
C ALA A 248 19.74 1.94 -9.54
N ALA A 249 19.98 2.55 -10.70
CA ALA A 249 19.09 3.54 -11.30
C ALA A 249 17.91 2.87 -12.02
N PHE A 250 18.17 1.79 -12.76
CA PHE A 250 17.19 0.95 -13.42
C PHE A 250 16.09 0.52 -12.46
N TRP A 251 16.46 -0.11 -11.33
CA TRP A 251 15.47 -0.61 -10.37
C TRP A 251 14.63 0.49 -9.71
N LYS A 252 15.15 1.73 -9.64
CA LYS A 252 14.44 2.88 -9.07
C LYS A 252 13.45 3.47 -10.05
N TRP A 253 13.87 3.64 -11.28
CA TRP A 253 13.00 4.05 -12.39
C TRP A 253 11.88 3.02 -12.57
N ALA A 254 12.23 1.73 -12.68
CA ALA A 254 11.28 0.66 -12.94
C ALA A 254 10.17 0.54 -11.87
N ILE A 255 10.52 0.62 -10.57
CA ILE A 255 9.49 0.55 -9.52
C ILE A 255 8.58 1.78 -9.53
N VAL A 256 9.10 2.97 -9.82
CA VAL A 256 8.31 4.20 -9.90
C VAL A 256 7.37 4.16 -11.09
N GLU A 257 7.84 3.77 -12.27
CA GLU A 257 6.99 3.66 -13.46
C GLU A 257 5.90 2.60 -13.29
N VAL A 258 6.21 1.44 -12.71
CA VAL A 258 5.18 0.43 -12.41
C VAL A 258 4.13 0.99 -11.45
N LEU A 259 4.54 1.65 -10.35
CA LEU A 259 3.59 2.26 -9.41
C LEU A 259 2.74 3.37 -10.06
N ARG A 260 3.36 4.20 -10.90
CA ARG A 260 2.74 5.32 -11.61
C ARG A 260 1.68 4.84 -12.61
N HIS A 261 2.02 3.88 -13.46
CA HIS A 261 1.14 3.43 -14.53
C HIS A 261 0.08 2.42 -14.09
N SER A 262 0.30 1.70 -12.99
CA SER A 262 -0.66 0.68 -12.53
C SER A 262 -1.45 1.06 -11.27
N GLY A 263 -0.95 2.01 -10.46
CA GLY A 263 -1.57 2.39 -9.19
C GLY A 263 -1.65 1.27 -8.16
N VAL A 264 -0.87 0.18 -8.33
CA VAL A 264 -0.76 -0.88 -7.33
C VAL A 264 -0.13 -0.35 -6.05
N ARG A 265 -0.45 -0.98 -4.91
CA ARG A 265 0.25 -0.72 -3.65
C ARG A 265 1.68 -1.25 -3.75
N ILE A 266 2.58 -0.73 -2.91
CA ILE A 266 3.98 -1.16 -2.93
C ILE A 266 4.14 -2.64 -2.57
N GLU A 267 3.38 -3.15 -1.61
CA GLU A 267 3.37 -4.57 -1.26
C GLU A 267 2.98 -5.44 -2.47
N GLU A 268 1.98 -5.02 -3.24
CA GLU A 268 1.50 -5.72 -4.43
C GLU A 268 2.52 -5.64 -5.57
N ALA A 269 3.14 -4.47 -5.78
CA ALA A 269 4.21 -4.30 -6.77
C ALA A 269 5.37 -5.27 -6.50
N LEU A 270 5.79 -5.37 -5.24
CA LEU A 270 6.88 -6.24 -4.81
C LEU A 270 6.50 -7.73 -4.76
N GLU A 271 5.21 -8.04 -4.89
CA GLU A 271 4.67 -9.40 -5.03
C GLU A 271 4.45 -9.80 -6.49
N LEU A 272 4.62 -8.89 -7.46
CA LEU A 272 4.53 -9.23 -8.87
C LEU A 272 5.58 -10.27 -9.23
N THR A 273 5.13 -11.32 -9.92
CA THR A 273 5.97 -12.40 -10.43
C THR A 273 5.85 -12.49 -11.95
N HIS A 274 6.69 -13.30 -12.58
CA HIS A 274 6.52 -13.61 -14.00
C HIS A 274 5.11 -14.17 -14.32
N LEU A 275 4.47 -14.86 -13.36
CA LEU A 275 3.11 -15.42 -13.50
C LEU A 275 2.01 -14.35 -13.46
N SER A 276 2.34 -13.14 -13.00
CA SER A 276 1.45 -11.98 -13.02
C SER A 276 1.27 -11.42 -14.43
N ILE A 277 2.12 -11.79 -15.39
CA ILE A 277 2.03 -11.32 -16.78
C ILE A 277 1.19 -12.33 -17.58
N ARG A 278 0.05 -11.89 -18.08
CA ARG A 278 -0.85 -12.71 -18.92
C ARG A 278 -1.09 -12.04 -20.26
N GLN A 279 -1.43 -12.83 -21.25
CA GLN A 279 -1.86 -12.36 -22.56
C GLN A 279 -3.33 -12.74 -22.74
N TYR A 280 -4.13 -11.81 -23.24
CA TYR A 280 -5.51 -12.05 -23.61
C TYR A 280 -5.68 -11.71 -25.08
N GLN A 281 -6.07 -12.71 -25.87
CA GLN A 281 -6.38 -12.53 -27.27
C GLN A 281 -7.88 -12.30 -27.43
N ARG A 282 -8.25 -11.18 -28.04
CA ARG A 282 -9.63 -10.87 -28.40
C ARG A 282 -10.09 -11.71 -29.60
N PRO A 283 -11.41 -11.87 -29.81
CA PRO A 283 -11.94 -12.58 -30.98
C PRO A 283 -11.50 -12.02 -32.35
N ASN A 284 -11.12 -10.73 -32.42
CA ASN A 284 -10.58 -10.08 -33.61
C ASN A 284 -9.08 -10.36 -33.84
N GLY A 285 -8.43 -11.14 -32.97
CA GLY A 285 -7.00 -11.48 -33.04
C GLY A 285 -6.06 -10.53 -32.28
N GLU A 286 -6.57 -9.41 -31.75
CA GLU A 286 -5.77 -8.43 -30.99
C GLU A 286 -5.28 -9.02 -29.66
N VAL A 287 -3.99 -8.90 -29.35
CA VAL A 287 -3.39 -9.38 -28.11
C VAL A 287 -3.21 -8.23 -27.13
N ILE A 288 -3.83 -8.35 -25.96
CA ILE A 288 -3.71 -7.41 -24.84
C ILE A 288 -2.88 -8.06 -23.74
N ALA A 289 -1.82 -7.36 -23.32
CA ALA A 289 -1.04 -7.77 -22.17
C ALA A 289 -1.75 -7.33 -20.88
N LEU A 290 -1.88 -8.25 -19.93
CA LEU A 290 -2.58 -8.09 -18.67
C LEU A 290 -1.62 -8.27 -17.50
N LEU A 291 -1.74 -7.40 -16.51
CA LEU A 291 -1.05 -7.51 -15.23
C LEU A 291 -2.03 -8.01 -14.16
N VAL A 292 -1.83 -9.24 -13.70
CA VAL A 292 -2.63 -9.88 -12.66
C VAL A 292 -2.00 -9.59 -11.29
N VAL A 293 -2.78 -8.94 -10.45
CA VAL A 293 -2.38 -8.58 -9.08
C VAL A 293 -3.11 -9.51 -8.12
N ALA A 294 -2.32 -10.26 -7.35
CA ALA A 294 -2.83 -11.15 -6.33
C ALA A 294 -3.61 -10.37 -5.25
N PRO A 295 -4.64 -10.98 -4.63
CA PRO A 295 -5.40 -10.33 -3.56
C PRO A 295 -4.50 -10.01 -2.36
N SER A 296 -4.67 -8.82 -1.78
CA SER A 296 -3.94 -8.40 -0.58
C SER A 296 -4.89 -7.88 0.50
N LYS A 297 -4.86 -8.49 1.70
CA LYS A 297 -5.64 -8.21 2.93
C LYS A 297 -7.16 -8.08 2.79
N SER A 298 -7.61 -7.08 2.06
CA SER A 298 -9.00 -6.72 1.83
C SER A 298 -9.36 -6.62 0.35
N ASP A 299 -8.41 -6.78 -0.56
CA ASP A 299 -8.64 -6.57 -1.98
C ASP A 299 -8.88 -7.89 -2.70
N ARG A 300 -9.68 -7.84 -3.78
CA ARG A 300 -9.87 -8.98 -4.69
C ARG A 300 -8.69 -9.07 -5.65
N GLU A 301 -8.47 -10.26 -6.18
CA GLU A 301 -7.65 -10.43 -7.38
C GLU A 301 -8.15 -9.47 -8.45
N ARG A 302 -7.21 -8.76 -9.08
CA ARG A 302 -7.55 -7.81 -10.12
C ARG A 302 -6.62 -7.92 -11.30
N VAL A 303 -7.17 -7.65 -12.46
CA VAL A 303 -6.48 -7.73 -13.73
C VAL A 303 -6.44 -6.33 -14.32
N ILE A 304 -5.24 -5.81 -14.54
CA ILE A 304 -5.00 -4.48 -15.08
C ILE A 304 -4.55 -4.64 -16.53
N PRO A 305 -5.32 -4.17 -17.53
CA PRO A 305 -4.81 -4.06 -18.89
C PRO A 305 -3.60 -3.14 -18.91
N MET A 306 -2.47 -3.61 -19.43
CA MET A 306 -1.26 -2.79 -19.48
C MET A 306 -1.36 -1.74 -20.59
N SER A 307 -1.10 -0.48 -20.24
CA SER A 307 -0.80 0.54 -21.25
C SER A 307 0.52 0.21 -21.96
N ALA A 308 0.80 0.87 -23.08
CA ALA A 308 2.05 0.68 -23.81
C ALA A 308 3.28 0.96 -22.93
N GLU A 309 3.19 2.00 -22.09
CA GLU A 309 4.24 2.42 -21.16
C GLU A 309 4.44 1.37 -20.06
N LEU A 310 3.36 0.90 -19.42
CA LEU A 310 3.46 -0.15 -18.39
C LEU A 310 4.05 -1.43 -18.98
N PHE A 311 3.60 -1.82 -20.17
CA PHE A 311 4.14 -2.99 -20.87
C PHE A 311 5.63 -2.84 -21.17
N ALA A 312 6.08 -1.68 -21.65
CA ALA A 312 7.48 -1.42 -21.94
C ALA A 312 8.38 -1.56 -20.71
N VAL A 313 7.93 -1.06 -19.55
CA VAL A 313 8.65 -1.14 -18.28
C VAL A 313 8.70 -2.58 -17.76
N ILE A 314 7.56 -3.29 -17.77
CA ILE A 314 7.52 -4.71 -17.38
C ILE A 314 8.41 -5.56 -18.28
N ALA A 315 8.41 -5.31 -19.59
CA ALA A 315 9.29 -5.99 -20.52
C ALA A 315 10.78 -5.66 -20.26
N ALA A 316 11.10 -4.42 -19.88
CA ALA A 316 12.47 -4.06 -19.48
C ALA A 316 12.91 -4.81 -18.21
N ILE A 317 12.03 -4.95 -17.22
CA ILE A 317 12.29 -5.77 -16.01
C ILE A 317 12.55 -7.22 -16.39
N VAL A 318 11.69 -7.84 -17.22
CA VAL A 318 11.89 -9.23 -17.66
C VAL A 318 13.23 -9.37 -18.40
N ARG A 319 13.55 -8.48 -19.35
CA ARG A 319 14.83 -8.50 -20.08
C ARG A 319 16.05 -8.35 -19.16
N SER A 320 15.95 -7.53 -18.12
CA SER A 320 17.05 -7.36 -17.14
C SER A 320 17.42 -8.68 -16.45
N HIS A 321 16.42 -9.55 -16.20
CA HIS A 321 16.64 -10.88 -15.62
C HIS A 321 17.08 -11.92 -16.64
N THR A 322 16.57 -11.84 -17.87
CA THR A 322 16.80 -12.86 -18.90
C THR A 322 18.00 -12.58 -19.81
N THR A 323 18.78 -11.56 -19.48
CA THR A 323 20.00 -11.21 -20.21
C THR A 323 20.95 -12.41 -20.26
N GLY A 324 21.45 -12.73 -21.45
CA GLY A 324 22.32 -13.90 -21.67
C GLY A 324 21.60 -15.25 -21.62
N GLY A 325 20.29 -15.28 -21.84
CA GLY A 325 19.50 -16.52 -21.88
C GLY A 325 19.18 -17.09 -20.48
N GLN A 326 19.38 -16.29 -19.44
CA GLN A 326 19.06 -16.68 -18.07
C GLN A 326 17.55 -16.76 -17.86
N THR A 327 17.11 -17.58 -16.92
CA THR A 327 15.74 -17.58 -16.43
C THR A 327 15.65 -16.69 -15.20
N ILE A 328 14.45 -16.17 -14.91
CA ILE A 328 14.20 -15.37 -13.69
C ILE A 328 14.40 -16.27 -12.47
N PRO A 329 15.36 -15.99 -11.58
CA PRO A 329 15.58 -16.78 -10.37
C PRO A 329 14.32 -16.92 -9.50
N LEU A 330 14.12 -18.09 -8.91
CA LEU A 330 13.07 -18.34 -7.92
C LEU A 330 13.59 -17.98 -6.52
N LEU A 331 13.01 -16.97 -5.89
CA LEU A 331 13.42 -16.50 -4.56
C LEU A 331 12.24 -16.49 -3.59
N PRO A 332 12.46 -16.80 -2.30
CA PRO A 332 11.45 -16.51 -1.28
C PRO A 332 11.43 -15.01 -0.96
N ARG A 333 10.24 -14.44 -0.75
CA ARG A 333 10.05 -13.07 -0.26
C ARG A 333 9.61 -13.11 1.19
N TYR A 334 10.27 -12.35 2.06
CA TYR A 334 9.80 -12.16 3.43
C TYR A 334 8.77 -11.03 3.49
N ASP A 335 7.56 -11.33 3.96
CA ASP A 335 6.55 -10.33 4.28
C ASP A 335 6.72 -9.85 5.73
N PRO A 336 7.09 -8.57 5.97
CA PRO A 336 7.25 -8.04 7.32
C PRO A 336 5.95 -7.91 8.10
N LYS A 337 4.79 -7.81 7.43
CA LYS A 337 3.48 -7.71 8.08
C LYS A 337 3.04 -9.07 8.58
N GLU A 338 3.23 -10.10 7.76
CA GLU A 338 2.91 -11.48 8.11
C GLU A 338 4.05 -12.22 8.82
N ARG A 339 5.25 -11.64 8.88
CA ARG A 339 6.48 -12.25 9.44
C ARG A 339 6.74 -13.66 8.94
N GLN A 340 6.53 -13.87 7.64
CA GLN A 340 6.71 -15.16 6.98
C GLN A 340 7.35 -14.99 5.62
N SER A 341 8.11 -16.00 5.21
CA SER A 341 8.65 -16.10 3.87
C SER A 341 7.67 -16.83 2.96
N SER A 342 7.47 -16.34 1.75
CA SER A 342 6.73 -17.03 0.70
C SER A 342 7.49 -18.27 0.22
N ALA A 343 6.79 -19.15 -0.50
CA ALA A 343 7.44 -20.13 -1.36
C ALA A 343 8.34 -19.41 -2.40
N PRO A 344 9.43 -20.04 -2.89
CA PRO A 344 10.24 -19.49 -3.95
C PRO A 344 9.42 -19.25 -5.22
N MET A 345 9.42 -18.01 -5.71
CA MET A 345 8.66 -17.58 -6.89
C MET A 345 9.52 -16.69 -7.79
N PRO A 346 9.20 -16.56 -9.10
CA PRO A 346 9.96 -15.73 -10.03
C PRO A 346 9.55 -14.26 -9.87
N PHE A 347 9.91 -13.64 -8.76
CA PHE A 347 9.57 -12.24 -8.46
C PHE A 347 10.22 -11.28 -9.45
N LEU A 348 9.45 -10.28 -9.92
CA LEU A 348 9.95 -9.29 -10.88
C LEU A 348 10.92 -8.31 -10.23
N PHE A 349 10.62 -7.84 -9.01
CA PHE A 349 11.46 -6.90 -8.27
C PHE A 349 12.48 -7.60 -7.38
N GLN A 350 13.41 -8.30 -8.02
CA GLN A 350 14.57 -8.89 -7.36
C GLN A 350 15.85 -8.30 -7.92
N ARG A 351 16.90 -8.25 -7.11
CA ARG A 351 18.19 -7.69 -7.52
C ARG A 351 19.34 -8.44 -6.92
N LYS A 352 20.50 -8.35 -7.57
CA LYS A 352 21.74 -8.93 -7.09
C LYS A 352 22.50 -7.92 -6.24
N ILE A 353 22.61 -8.18 -4.94
CA ILE A 353 23.46 -7.41 -4.03
C ILE A 353 24.70 -8.24 -3.70
N GLY A 354 25.82 -7.88 -4.32
CA GLY A 354 27.06 -8.63 -4.20
C GLY A 354 26.88 -10.04 -4.79
N THR A 355 26.94 -11.06 -3.95
CA THR A 355 26.77 -12.48 -4.35
C THR A 355 25.35 -13.01 -4.16
N LYS A 356 24.45 -12.23 -3.56
CA LYS A 356 23.10 -12.68 -3.19
C LYS A 356 22.05 -12.06 -4.10
N HIS A 357 21.05 -12.85 -4.46
CA HIS A 357 19.82 -12.34 -5.03
C HIS A 357 18.79 -12.18 -3.90
N GLU A 358 18.13 -11.04 -3.86
CA GLU A 358 17.03 -10.81 -2.93
C GLU A 358 15.91 -10.01 -3.59
N VAL A 359 14.67 -10.31 -3.17
CA VAL A 359 13.50 -9.51 -3.50
C VAL A 359 13.60 -8.17 -2.76
N MET A 360 13.29 -7.08 -3.46
CA MET A 360 13.32 -5.74 -2.90
C MET A 360 12.29 -5.61 -1.76
N SER A 361 12.68 -4.95 -0.67
CA SER A 361 11.76 -4.64 0.45
C SER A 361 11.11 -3.27 0.29
N ASP A 362 9.93 -3.11 0.86
CA ASP A 362 9.18 -1.85 0.94
C ASP A 362 10.02 -0.65 1.45
N SER A 363 10.81 -0.90 2.49
CA SER A 363 11.63 0.09 3.18
C SER A 363 12.74 0.65 2.27
N ILE A 364 13.26 -0.18 1.36
CA ILE A 364 14.26 0.24 0.36
C ILE A 364 13.62 1.26 -0.58
N VAL A 365 12.43 0.98 -1.12
CA VAL A 365 11.72 1.88 -2.04
C VAL A 365 11.34 3.18 -1.34
N VAL A 366 10.80 3.11 -0.12
CA VAL A 366 10.44 4.31 0.66
C VAL A 366 11.66 5.20 0.93
N ASN A 367 12.77 4.61 1.37
CA ASN A 367 13.99 5.37 1.62
C ASN A 367 14.64 5.88 0.34
N MET A 368 14.47 5.18 -0.77
CA MET A 368 14.92 5.61 -2.08
C MET A 368 14.15 6.84 -2.57
N LEU A 369 12.81 6.81 -2.51
CA LEU A 369 11.97 7.96 -2.86
C LEU A 369 12.30 9.19 -2.00
N LYS A 370 12.47 9.00 -0.69
CA LYS A 370 12.88 10.08 0.22
C LYS A 370 14.19 10.73 -0.19
N ARG A 371 15.20 9.92 -0.55
CA ARG A 371 16.50 10.42 -1.01
C ARG A 371 16.39 11.22 -2.30
N HIS A 372 15.70 10.70 -3.32
CA HIS A 372 15.53 11.43 -4.58
C HIS A 372 14.70 12.70 -4.42
N CYS A 373 13.70 12.72 -3.55
CA CYS A 373 13.00 13.96 -3.21
C CYS A 373 13.93 14.97 -2.53
N ALA A 374 14.83 14.51 -1.65
CA ALA A 374 15.80 15.39 -0.99
C ALA A 374 16.85 15.94 -1.97
N GLU A 375 17.35 15.11 -2.89
CA GLU A 375 18.25 15.53 -3.98
C GLU A 375 17.57 16.58 -4.86
N LEU A 376 16.30 16.34 -5.26
CA LEU A 376 15.54 17.30 -6.06
C LEU A 376 15.25 18.61 -5.33
N ALA A 377 15.18 18.60 -3.99
CA ALA A 377 14.92 19.80 -3.21
C ALA A 377 16.04 20.85 -3.31
N GLU A 378 17.25 20.46 -3.73
CA GLU A 378 18.37 21.37 -3.99
C GLU A 378 18.11 22.32 -5.17
N HIS A 379 17.34 21.87 -6.17
CA HIS A 379 17.09 22.62 -7.40
C HIS A 379 15.60 22.91 -7.64
N HIS A 380 14.70 22.25 -6.91
CA HIS A 380 13.25 22.39 -7.03
C HIS A 380 12.62 22.67 -5.66
N PRO A 381 12.35 23.95 -5.31
CA PRO A 381 11.84 24.33 -4.00
C PRO A 381 10.56 23.60 -3.55
N GLY A 382 9.74 23.11 -4.49
CA GLY A 382 8.55 22.32 -4.21
C GLY A 382 8.80 21.03 -3.42
N PHE A 383 10.02 20.48 -3.47
CA PHE A 383 10.42 19.27 -2.75
C PHE A 383 10.96 19.53 -1.33
N LEU A 384 11.18 20.79 -0.93
CA LEU A 384 11.68 21.13 0.42
C LEU A 384 10.73 20.66 1.54
N ALA A 385 9.42 20.79 1.30
CA ALA A 385 8.38 20.39 2.24
C ALA A 385 7.63 19.12 1.79
N THR A 386 7.99 18.56 0.64
CA THR A 386 7.21 17.52 -0.03
C THR A 386 8.08 16.33 -0.39
N SER A 387 7.72 15.15 0.11
CA SER A 387 8.32 13.89 -0.31
C SER A 387 7.25 12.94 -0.82
N PHE A 388 7.54 12.21 -1.88
CA PHE A 388 6.68 11.19 -2.43
C PHE A 388 6.77 9.90 -1.61
N THR A 389 5.62 9.27 -1.43
CA THR A 389 5.47 7.92 -0.90
C THR A 389 4.85 7.02 -1.97
N PRO A 390 5.01 5.69 -1.90
CA PRO A 390 4.41 4.79 -2.89
C PRO A 390 2.88 4.96 -3.02
N HIS A 391 2.21 5.27 -1.92
CA HIS A 391 0.77 5.51 -1.90
C HIS A 391 0.37 6.78 -2.68
N ASP A 392 1.27 7.74 -2.87
CA ASP A 392 0.97 8.96 -3.62
C ASP A 392 0.73 8.66 -5.10
N PHE A 393 1.53 7.79 -5.74
CA PHE A 393 1.34 7.39 -7.15
C PHE A 393 -0.05 6.84 -7.41
N ARG A 394 -0.52 5.95 -6.53
CA ARG A 394 -1.88 5.41 -6.60
C ARG A 394 -2.95 6.49 -6.52
N ARG A 395 -2.78 7.50 -5.66
CA ARG A 395 -3.77 8.59 -5.51
C ARG A 395 -3.74 9.56 -6.68
N LEU A 396 -2.56 9.82 -7.23
CA LEU A 396 -2.38 10.66 -8.40
C LEU A 396 -3.02 10.00 -9.62
N LEU A 397 -2.77 8.70 -9.84
CA LEU A 397 -3.43 7.92 -10.89
C LEU A 397 -4.95 7.91 -10.72
N ALA A 398 -5.45 7.66 -9.50
CA ALA A 398 -6.89 7.72 -9.24
C ALA A 398 -7.51 9.08 -9.59
N THR A 399 -6.78 10.17 -9.30
CA THR A 399 -7.22 11.54 -9.62
C THR A 399 -7.22 11.76 -11.13
N GLU A 400 -6.20 11.30 -11.83
CA GLU A 400 -6.08 11.38 -13.29
C GLU A 400 -7.18 10.61 -14.01
N LEU A 401 -7.47 9.38 -13.58
CA LEU A 401 -8.56 8.56 -14.16
C LEU A 401 -9.92 9.24 -14.01
N VAL A 402 -10.19 9.86 -12.87
CA VAL A 402 -11.44 10.61 -12.66
C VAL A 402 -11.47 11.87 -13.54
N ASN A 403 -10.35 12.58 -13.65
CA ASN A 403 -10.24 13.79 -14.46
C ASN A 403 -10.35 13.51 -15.98
N SER A 404 -9.90 12.34 -16.44
CA SER A 404 -10.00 11.91 -17.84
C SER A 404 -11.41 11.40 -18.21
N GLY A 405 -12.35 11.42 -17.26
CA GLY A 405 -13.74 11.03 -17.48
C GLY A 405 -14.00 9.53 -17.36
N LEU A 406 -13.04 8.73 -16.87
CA LEU A 406 -13.27 7.31 -16.62
C LEU A 406 -14.36 7.16 -15.54
N PRO A 407 -15.42 6.36 -15.78
CA PRO A 407 -16.44 6.10 -14.78
C PRO A 407 -15.83 5.60 -13.46
N ILE A 408 -16.25 6.21 -12.35
CA ILE A 408 -15.66 6.00 -11.01
C ILE A 408 -15.66 4.52 -10.61
N HIS A 409 -16.66 3.74 -11.03
CA HIS A 409 -16.74 2.31 -10.75
C HIS A 409 -15.63 1.50 -11.46
N ILE A 410 -15.23 1.89 -12.67
CA ILE A 410 -14.13 1.25 -13.41
C ILE A 410 -12.80 1.60 -12.75
N GLY A 411 -12.58 2.88 -12.42
CA GLY A 411 -11.39 3.31 -11.68
C GLY A 411 -11.27 2.62 -10.32
N ALA A 412 -12.37 2.45 -9.60
CA ALA A 412 -12.40 1.73 -8.32
C ALA A 412 -12.04 0.25 -8.48
N ALA A 413 -12.53 -0.41 -9.54
CA ALA A 413 -12.22 -1.81 -9.85
C ALA A 413 -10.73 -2.00 -10.21
N LEU A 414 -10.16 -1.15 -11.06
CA LEU A 414 -8.74 -1.17 -11.43
C LEU A 414 -7.82 -1.00 -10.23
N LEU A 415 -8.25 -0.16 -9.27
CA LEU A 415 -7.49 0.07 -8.06
C LEU A 415 -7.74 -1.03 -7.00
N GLY A 416 -8.85 -1.76 -7.03
CA GLY A 416 -9.18 -2.81 -6.04
C GLY A 416 -9.96 -2.30 -4.82
N HIS A 417 -10.63 -1.15 -4.93
CA HIS A 417 -11.44 -0.63 -3.83
C HIS A 417 -12.75 -1.42 -3.64
N LEU A 418 -12.93 -2.06 -2.47
CA LEU A 418 -14.17 -2.78 -2.12
C LEU A 418 -15.38 -1.88 -1.82
N ILE A 419 -15.19 -0.59 -1.55
CA ILE A 419 -16.27 0.30 -1.07
C ILE A 419 -16.30 1.59 -1.88
N PHE A 420 -17.44 1.84 -2.53
CA PHE A 420 -17.79 3.12 -3.14
C PHE A 420 -17.78 4.22 -2.08
N LYS A 421 -16.82 5.14 -2.17
CA LYS A 421 -16.97 6.47 -1.58
C LYS A 421 -16.84 7.49 -2.68
N GLN A 422 -17.93 8.21 -2.93
CA GLN A 422 -17.95 9.42 -3.74
C GLN A 422 -16.78 10.30 -3.32
N LEU A 423 -15.77 10.37 -4.19
CA LEU A 423 -14.84 11.48 -4.21
C LEU A 423 -15.65 12.67 -4.72
N VAL A 424 -16.22 13.44 -3.80
CA VAL A 424 -16.81 14.73 -4.12
C VAL A 424 -15.67 15.63 -4.61
N VAL A 425 -15.65 15.86 -5.91
CA VAL A 425 -14.84 16.91 -6.54
C VAL A 425 -15.49 18.25 -6.18
N THR A 426 -14.83 19.05 -5.36
CA THR A 426 -15.13 20.48 -5.26
C THR A 426 -14.37 21.19 -6.38
N SER A 427 -15.06 21.52 -7.47
CA SER A 427 -14.57 22.46 -8.48
C SER A 427 -14.98 23.89 -8.06
N PRO A 428 -14.10 24.91 -8.16
CA PRO A 428 -14.46 26.29 -7.95
C PRO A 428 -14.85 26.92 -9.28
N PHE A 429 -16.14 27.13 -9.54
CA PHE A 429 -16.56 28.14 -10.51
C PHE A 429 -17.86 28.81 -10.09
N SER A 430 -17.75 30.11 -9.86
CA SER A 430 -18.83 31.03 -9.54
C SER A 430 -19.36 31.62 -10.85
N MET A 431 -20.66 31.52 -11.08
CA MET A 431 -21.39 32.57 -11.80
C MET A 431 -22.42 33.18 -10.86
N ARG A 432 -22.21 34.45 -10.56
CA ARG A 432 -23.21 35.37 -10.02
C ARG A 432 -24.30 35.55 -11.08
N THR A 433 -25.55 35.38 -10.68
CA THR A 433 -26.60 36.31 -11.07
C THR A 433 -27.40 36.69 -9.83
N SER A 434 -27.61 37.99 -9.74
CA SER A 434 -28.20 38.76 -8.66
C SER A 434 -29.70 38.56 -8.52
N SER A 435 -30.21 38.46 -7.30
CA SER A 435 -31.52 39.01 -6.95
C SER A 435 -31.48 39.60 -5.54
N GLY A 436 -31.87 40.87 -5.46
CA GLY A 436 -31.85 41.67 -4.25
C GLY A 436 -32.98 41.32 -3.28
N THR A 437 -32.61 41.35 -2.01
CA THR A 437 -33.29 41.99 -0.88
C THR A 437 -34.72 42.48 -1.12
N THR A 438 -35.67 41.97 -0.33
CA THR A 438 -36.29 42.73 0.78
C THR A 438 -37.07 41.83 1.72
N ARG A 439 -36.85 42.05 3.03
CA ARG A 439 -37.68 41.64 4.16
C ARG A 439 -39.02 42.39 4.10
N ASP A 440 -40.11 41.75 4.50
CA ASP A 440 -40.89 42.09 5.70
C ASP A 440 -42.16 41.21 5.73
N SER A 441 -42.34 40.39 6.75
CA SER A 441 -42.99 40.71 8.03
C SER A 441 -44.52 40.66 7.95
N SER A 442 -45.06 39.62 8.58
CA SER A 442 -46.20 39.66 9.50
C SER A 442 -47.59 39.19 9.02
N THR A 443 -48.08 38.22 9.80
CA THR A 443 -49.45 38.05 10.37
C THR A 443 -50.65 37.63 9.52
N GLY A 444 -51.45 36.74 10.13
CA GLY A 444 -52.87 36.49 9.83
C GLY A 444 -53.14 35.09 9.28
N ALA A 445 -53.27 34.06 10.13
CA ALA A 445 -54.53 33.62 10.75
C ALA A 445 -55.59 33.16 9.73
N ALA A 446 -55.82 31.84 9.65
CA ALA A 446 -57.13 31.15 9.73
C ALA A 446 -57.13 29.81 8.96
N ARG A 447 -57.45 28.74 9.69
CA ARG A 447 -57.88 27.41 9.23
C ARG A 447 -59.28 27.49 8.54
N PRO A 448 -59.94 26.37 8.19
CA PRO A 448 -59.56 25.22 7.35
C PRO A 448 -60.65 24.94 6.27
N GLY A 449 -60.40 24.04 5.32
CA GLY A 449 -61.45 23.56 4.41
C GLY A 449 -60.99 22.41 3.50
N GLN A 450 -61.17 21.18 3.97
CA GLN A 450 -61.46 20.02 3.11
C GLN A 450 -62.97 20.05 2.74
N PRO A 451 -63.54 19.27 1.79
CA PRO A 451 -63.03 17.99 1.27
C PRO A 451 -63.30 17.68 -0.24
N THR A 452 -62.69 16.57 -0.69
CA THR A 452 -63.17 15.54 -1.65
C THR A 452 -64.21 15.87 -2.74
N SER A 453 -63.93 15.49 -4.00
CA SER A 453 -64.44 14.24 -4.61
C SER A 453 -64.53 14.33 -6.15
N THR A 454 -64.00 13.29 -6.80
CA THR A 454 -64.56 12.50 -7.93
C THR A 454 -65.19 13.16 -9.17
N GLY A 455 -64.75 12.69 -10.34
CA GLY A 455 -65.51 12.74 -11.61
C GLY A 455 -64.60 12.96 -12.82
N ARG A 456 -64.05 11.90 -13.44
CA ARG A 456 -64.57 11.17 -14.62
C ARG A 456 -64.40 11.96 -15.94
N SER A 457 -63.63 11.33 -16.84
CA SER A 457 -63.32 11.73 -18.23
C SER A 457 -64.55 12.10 -19.09
N PRO A 458 -64.35 12.79 -20.23
CA PRO A 458 -64.12 12.04 -21.48
C PRO A 458 -63.10 12.68 -22.44
N ASN A 459 -62.43 11.81 -23.20
CA ASN A 459 -61.71 12.15 -24.44
C ASN A 459 -62.74 12.36 -25.57
N PRO A 460 -62.44 13.15 -26.62
CA PRO A 460 -62.03 12.49 -27.87
C PRO A 460 -61.08 13.28 -28.80
N ASN A 461 -60.30 12.48 -29.54
CA ASN A 461 -59.82 12.63 -30.93
C ASN A 461 -58.99 13.85 -31.39
N GLY A 462 -57.78 13.55 -31.88
CA GLY A 462 -56.98 14.42 -32.74
C GLY A 462 -55.58 13.86 -33.04
N SER A 463 -55.51 12.98 -34.03
CA SER A 463 -54.35 12.34 -34.68
C SER A 463 -53.03 13.15 -34.82
N ALA A 464 -51.87 12.49 -34.64
CA ALA A 464 -50.80 12.40 -35.67
C ALA A 464 -49.60 11.50 -35.26
N SER A 465 -49.27 10.57 -36.16
CA SER A 465 -47.97 9.94 -36.49
C SER A 465 -47.08 9.29 -35.41
N ARG A 466 -47.11 7.95 -35.40
CA ARG A 466 -46.02 7.06 -34.98
C ARG A 466 -44.90 7.07 -36.03
N SER A 467 -43.65 7.16 -35.58
CA SER A 467 -42.54 6.39 -36.15
C SER A 467 -41.76 5.77 -34.98
N THR A 468 -41.56 4.46 -35.09
CA THR A 468 -40.95 3.56 -34.11
C THR A 468 -39.46 3.41 -34.39
N SER A 469 -38.61 3.53 -33.37
CA SER A 469 -37.38 2.73 -33.29
C SER A 469 -37.15 2.26 -31.85
N THR A 470 -37.17 0.94 -31.73
CA THR A 470 -37.01 0.15 -30.52
C THR A 470 -35.51 0.03 -30.22
N SER A 471 -35.05 0.45 -29.04
CA SER A 471 -33.74 0.05 -28.51
C SER A 471 -33.97 -0.90 -27.34
N ALA A 472 -33.62 -2.16 -27.58
CA ALA A 472 -33.73 -3.27 -26.64
C ALA A 472 -32.69 -3.13 -25.51
N LYS A 473 -33.18 -3.32 -24.28
CA LYS A 473 -32.36 -3.55 -23.08
C LYS A 473 -31.79 -4.97 -23.17
N LEU A 474 -30.47 -5.11 -23.07
CA LEU A 474 -29.80 -6.40 -22.85
C LEU A 474 -29.49 -6.54 -21.35
N SER A 475 -30.17 -7.49 -20.71
CA SER A 475 -29.88 -7.97 -19.36
C SER A 475 -28.65 -8.88 -19.38
N TRP A 476 -27.81 -8.78 -18.36
CA TRP A 476 -26.56 -9.52 -18.21
C TRP A 476 -26.67 -10.66 -17.18
N GLU A 477 -27.89 -11.15 -16.90
CA GLU A 477 -28.15 -12.10 -15.80
C GLU A 477 -28.15 -13.59 -16.18
N ASP A 478 -27.93 -13.97 -17.45
CA ASP A 478 -27.90 -15.39 -17.85
C ASP A 478 -26.60 -15.77 -18.58
N ALA A 479 -25.53 -16.04 -17.84
CA ALA A 479 -24.35 -16.75 -18.34
C ALA A 479 -24.06 -17.97 -17.45
N PRO A 480 -24.05 -19.20 -17.99
CA PRO A 480 -23.89 -20.43 -17.20
C PRO A 480 -22.46 -20.57 -16.64
N ALA A 481 -22.36 -21.06 -15.40
CA ALA A 481 -21.11 -21.36 -14.73
C ALA A 481 -20.35 -22.50 -15.42
N PRO A 482 -19.03 -22.38 -15.68
CA PRO A 482 -18.24 -23.50 -16.20
C PRO A 482 -17.85 -24.45 -15.06
N THR A 483 -18.56 -25.56 -14.97
CA THR A 483 -18.18 -26.73 -14.18
C THR A 483 -17.28 -27.62 -15.03
N GLN A 484 -15.96 -27.61 -14.82
CA GLN A 484 -15.09 -28.70 -15.27
C GLN A 484 -14.01 -29.01 -14.23
N HIS A 485 -14.00 -30.28 -13.83
CA HIS A 485 -13.08 -30.92 -12.91
C HIS A 485 -11.64 -30.86 -13.42
N LEU A 486 -10.70 -30.56 -12.52
CA LEU A 486 -9.26 -30.76 -12.70
C LEU A 486 -8.97 -32.25 -12.91
N ALA A 487 -8.61 -32.63 -14.14
CA ALA A 487 -7.98 -33.90 -14.43
C ALA A 487 -6.51 -33.86 -13.99
N SER A 488 -6.12 -34.82 -13.16
CA SER A 488 -4.73 -35.13 -12.80
C SER A 488 -3.93 -35.46 -14.06
N MET A 489 -2.78 -34.82 -14.25
CA MET A 489 -1.78 -35.29 -15.22
C MET A 489 -0.51 -35.71 -14.51
N SER A 490 -0.32 -37.02 -14.54
CA SER A 490 0.85 -37.80 -14.20
C SER A 490 2.04 -37.42 -15.08
N THR A 491 3.22 -37.39 -14.46
CA THR A 491 4.54 -37.35 -15.10
C THR A 491 4.77 -38.58 -15.99
N PRO A 492 5.45 -38.46 -17.14
CA PRO A 492 6.26 -39.52 -17.67
C PRO A 492 7.76 -39.22 -17.56
N ALA A 493 8.51 -40.31 -17.48
CA ALA A 493 9.93 -40.46 -17.16
C ALA A 493 10.91 -39.72 -18.08
#